data_AF-A0ABC8LCS3-F1
#
_entry.id   AF-A0ABC8LCS3-F1
#
_cell.length_a   1.000
_cell.length_b   1.000
_cell.length_c   1.000
_cell.angle_alpha   90.00
_cell.angle_beta   90.00
_cell.angle_gamma   90.00
#
_symmetry.space_group_name_H-M   'P 1'
#
loop_
_entity.id
_entity.type
_entity.pdbx_description
1 polymer ?
#
loop_
_entity_poly.entity_id
_entity_poly.type
_entity_poly.pdbx_seq_one_letter_code
_entity_poly.pdbx_strand_id
1 'polypeptide(L)'
;MGTTSSTESTPRYDLFTLEHLHELKEVKNLEDLPHKEKIVEMGQVCLQVWWDGLHSLFPTTKTELSTDQPKEGVDTEVNEDDQVFERFSDFMKEGGCKDSFKSLVDCLESTPSMARCKEHLPVLKNCMDAHINYYEPILALVKATEEKALAYAIEENRKDDLAAMNQAQAGGE
;
A
#
# COMPACT_ATOMS: atom_id res chain seq x y z
N MET A 1 27.40 -16.70 -26.93
CA MET A 1 26.35 -15.78 -27.41
C MET A 1 25.24 -15.80 -26.38
N GLY A 2 24.84 -14.62 -25.92
CA GLY A 2 24.40 -14.35 -24.55
C GLY A 2 23.14 -15.06 -24.06
N THR A 3 23.19 -15.41 -22.78
CA THR A 3 22.04 -15.71 -21.92
C THR A 3 21.56 -14.41 -21.28
N THR A 4 20.27 -14.12 -21.37
CA THR A 4 19.59 -13.25 -20.40
C THR A 4 18.27 -13.90 -20.04
N SER A 5 18.30 -14.66 -18.96
CA SER A 5 17.11 -15.04 -18.20
C SER A 5 16.64 -13.79 -17.48
N SER A 6 15.54 -13.19 -17.91
CA SER A 6 14.88 -12.12 -17.16
C SER A 6 13.97 -12.79 -16.13
N THR A 7 14.38 -12.77 -14.87
CA THR A 7 13.54 -13.18 -13.74
C THR A 7 12.50 -12.10 -13.47
N GLU A 8 11.23 -12.49 -13.57
CA GLU A 8 10.07 -11.82 -13.00
C GLU A 8 10.34 -11.40 -11.55
N SER A 9 10.01 -10.14 -11.23
CA SER A 9 9.72 -9.72 -9.86
C SER A 9 8.24 -9.32 -9.85
N THR A 10 7.41 -10.20 -9.31
CA THR A 10 5.96 -10.04 -9.18
C THR A 10 5.66 -8.90 -8.19
N PRO A 11 4.80 -7.91 -8.48
CA PRO A 11 4.50 -6.86 -7.51
C PRO A 11 3.46 -7.41 -6.52
N ARG A 12 3.93 -8.05 -5.44
CA ARG A 12 3.10 -8.72 -4.43
C ARG A 12 2.70 -7.80 -3.26
N TYR A 13 2.70 -6.47 -3.41
CA TYR A 13 2.51 -5.58 -2.26
C TYR A 13 1.69 -4.34 -2.62
N ASP A 14 0.38 -4.37 -2.35
CA ASP A 14 -0.43 -3.14 -2.20
C ASP A 14 -1.72 -3.41 -1.39
N LEU A 15 -1.59 -3.97 -0.18
CA LEU A 15 -2.74 -4.56 0.50
C LEU A 15 -3.68 -3.58 1.20
N PHE A 16 -3.29 -2.32 1.41
CA PHE A 16 -4.07 -1.40 2.25
C PHE A 16 -4.22 0.03 1.72
N THR A 17 -3.57 0.39 0.62
CA THR A 17 -3.65 1.76 0.06
C THR A 17 -4.86 1.98 -0.85
N LEU A 18 -5.57 0.92 -1.24
CA LEU A 18 -6.43 0.94 -2.44
C LEU A 18 -7.93 1.08 -2.23
N GLU A 19 -8.46 1.00 -1.00
CA GLU A 19 -9.91 1.20 -0.82
C GLU A 19 -10.31 2.65 -1.13
N HIS A 20 -9.50 3.64 -0.71
CA HIS A 20 -9.74 5.06 -1.00
C HIS A 20 -9.20 5.52 -2.37
N LEU A 21 -8.12 4.89 -2.90
CA LEU A 21 -7.64 5.16 -4.26
C LEU A 21 -8.59 4.63 -5.35
N HIS A 22 -9.40 3.62 -5.04
CA HIS A 22 -10.39 3.07 -5.98
C HIS A 22 -11.62 3.99 -6.13
N GLU A 23 -12.08 4.69 -5.08
CA GLU A 23 -13.18 5.65 -5.22
C GLU A 23 -12.83 6.83 -6.16
N LEU A 24 -11.55 7.16 -6.29
CA LEU A 24 -11.06 8.13 -7.29
C LEU A 24 -10.99 7.56 -8.72
N LYS A 25 -11.05 6.22 -8.88
CA LYS A 25 -10.91 5.52 -10.17
C LYS A 25 -12.25 5.19 -10.85
N GLU A 26 -13.38 5.48 -10.20
CA GLU A 26 -14.71 5.42 -10.84
C GLU A 26 -14.93 6.53 -11.90
N VAL A 27 -13.90 7.33 -12.23
CA VAL A 27 -13.87 8.15 -13.45
C VAL A 27 -13.45 7.25 -14.63
N LYS A 28 -14.45 6.66 -15.31
CA LYS A 28 -14.25 5.87 -16.53
C LYS A 28 -13.62 6.73 -17.65
N ASN A 29 -12.58 6.17 -18.30
CA ASN A 29 -11.76 6.67 -19.42
C ASN A 29 -10.41 7.29 -19.01
N LEU A 30 -9.41 6.43 -18.81
CA LEU A 30 -8.03 6.80 -18.43
C LEU A 30 -7.05 6.78 -19.62
N GLU A 31 -7.52 7.17 -20.81
CA GLU A 31 -6.64 7.37 -21.98
C GLU A 31 -6.45 8.86 -22.32
N ASP A 32 -7.19 9.78 -21.67
CA ASP A 32 -7.16 11.23 -21.95
C ASP A 32 -7.11 12.13 -20.69
N LEU A 33 -6.71 11.62 -19.51
CA LEU A 33 -6.77 12.41 -18.27
C LEU A 33 -5.41 13.05 -17.88
N PRO A 34 -5.31 14.39 -17.74
CA PRO A 34 -4.11 15.08 -17.23
C PRO A 34 -3.79 14.82 -15.74
N HIS A 35 -4.52 13.91 -15.09
CA HIS A 35 -4.44 13.61 -13.66
C HIS A 35 -3.75 12.27 -13.34
N LYS A 36 -3.32 11.50 -14.34
CA LYS A 36 -2.65 10.20 -14.11
C LYS A 36 -1.39 10.33 -13.27
N GLU A 37 -0.59 11.37 -13.53
CA GLU A 37 0.67 11.61 -12.81
C GLU A 37 0.40 11.92 -11.33
N LYS A 38 -0.58 12.79 -11.05
CA LYS A 38 -1.04 13.14 -9.70
C LYS A 38 -1.54 11.93 -8.92
N ILE A 39 -2.28 11.02 -9.57
CA ILE A 39 -2.76 9.77 -8.94
C ILE A 39 -1.59 8.86 -8.58
N VAL A 40 -0.59 8.75 -9.46
CA VAL A 40 0.63 7.95 -9.20
C VAL A 40 1.43 8.54 -8.05
N GLU A 41 1.63 9.86 -8.02
CA GLU A 41 2.33 10.57 -6.93
C GLU A 41 1.61 10.39 -5.59
N MET A 42 0.29 10.56 -5.56
CA MET A 42 -0.51 10.33 -4.35
C MET A 42 -0.33 8.89 -3.85
N GLY A 43 -0.38 7.92 -4.76
CA GLY A 43 -0.14 6.51 -4.43
C GLY A 43 1.24 6.26 -3.83
N GLN A 44 2.29 6.84 -4.41
CA GLN A 44 3.66 6.73 -3.88
C GLN A 44 3.79 7.32 -2.47
N VAL A 45 3.21 8.50 -2.24
CA VAL A 45 3.24 9.17 -0.93
C VAL A 45 2.50 8.34 0.12
N CYS A 46 1.37 7.74 -0.23
CA CYS A 46 0.60 6.88 0.67
C CYS A 46 1.34 5.57 0.96
N LEU A 47 1.96 4.94 -0.05
CA LEU A 47 2.79 3.75 0.12
C LEU A 47 3.98 4.03 1.04
N GLN A 48 4.59 5.21 0.94
CA GLN A 48 5.71 5.57 1.81
C GLN A 48 5.28 5.71 3.28
N VAL A 49 4.17 6.40 3.57
CA VAL A 49 3.63 6.48 4.93
C VAL A 49 3.27 5.09 5.48
N TRP A 50 2.68 4.25 4.64
CA TRP A 50 2.33 2.89 5.02
C TRP A 50 3.57 2.06 5.40
N TRP A 51 4.61 2.05 4.56
CA TRP A 51 5.84 1.31 4.84
C TRP A 51 6.60 1.86 6.04
N ASP A 52 6.77 3.18 6.15
CA ASP A 52 7.42 3.82 7.32
C ASP A 52 6.71 3.43 8.63
N GLY A 53 5.37 3.39 8.61
CA GLY A 53 4.58 2.94 9.75
C GLY A 53 4.73 1.45 10.04
N LEU A 54 4.72 0.59 9.03
CA LEU A 54 4.94 -0.84 9.22
C LEU A 54 6.34 -1.13 9.78
N HIS A 55 7.37 -0.46 9.27
CA HIS A 55 8.74 -0.54 9.81
C HIS A 55 8.79 -0.12 11.28
N SER A 56 8.02 0.90 11.65
CA SER A 56 7.91 1.33 13.05
C SER A 56 7.17 0.33 13.94
N LEU A 57 6.14 -0.35 13.41
CA LEU A 57 5.32 -1.31 14.17
C LEU A 57 5.98 -2.69 14.28
N PHE A 58 6.73 -3.10 13.25
CA PHE A 58 7.36 -4.41 13.14
C PHE A 58 8.88 -4.31 12.92
N PRO A 59 9.63 -3.67 13.84
CA PRO A 59 11.03 -3.32 13.62
C PRO A 59 11.91 -4.56 13.43
N THR A 60 12.67 -4.60 12.34
CA THR A 60 13.64 -5.67 12.09
C THR A 60 14.88 -5.48 12.98
N THR A 61 14.91 -6.18 14.11
CA THR A 61 16.11 -6.21 14.96
C THR A 61 17.22 -6.94 14.24
N LYS A 62 18.26 -6.19 13.83
CA LYS A 62 19.52 -6.72 13.25
C LYS A 62 20.23 -7.76 14.16
N THR A 63 19.78 -7.91 15.41
CA THR A 63 20.38 -8.73 16.47
C THR A 63 19.79 -10.15 16.58
N GLU A 64 18.66 -10.48 15.95
CA GLU A 64 18.09 -11.84 16.02
C GLU A 64 18.66 -12.79 14.94
N LEU A 65 19.50 -12.28 14.03
CA LEU A 65 20.25 -13.08 13.06
C LEU A 65 21.51 -13.70 13.71
N SER A 66 21.34 -14.40 14.83
CA SER A 66 22.41 -15.24 15.37
C SER A 66 21.85 -16.29 16.34
N THR A 67 21.16 -17.30 15.82
CA THR A 67 21.08 -18.61 16.49
C THR A 67 21.31 -19.72 15.46
N ASP A 68 22.59 -20.07 15.30
CA ASP A 68 23.14 -21.43 15.18
C ASP A 68 22.25 -22.54 14.55
N GLN A 69 22.34 -22.73 13.22
CA GLN A 69 22.86 -23.96 12.57
C GLN A 69 22.73 -23.93 11.02
N PRO A 70 23.48 -24.77 10.26
CA PRO A 70 24.00 -24.41 8.95
C PRO A 70 23.41 -25.18 7.74
N LYS A 71 23.55 -24.55 6.54
CA LYS A 71 23.44 -25.08 5.15
C LYS A 71 22.00 -25.35 4.67
N GLU A 72 21.54 -24.96 3.48
CA GLU A 72 22.18 -24.76 2.17
C GLU A 72 21.70 -23.46 1.50
N GLY A 73 22.52 -22.95 0.58
CA GLY A 73 22.41 -21.60 0.03
C GLY A 73 21.16 -21.33 -0.81
N VAL A 74 20.52 -20.22 -0.48
CA VAL A 74 20.10 -19.21 -1.45
C VAL A 74 20.40 -17.87 -0.78
N ASP A 75 21.46 -17.20 -1.23
CA ASP A 75 21.70 -15.78 -0.91
C ASP A 75 20.68 -14.97 -1.70
N THR A 76 19.44 -14.96 -1.24
CA THR A 76 18.50 -13.90 -1.58
C THR A 76 18.57 -12.97 -0.39
N GLU A 77 19.19 -11.80 -0.56
CA GLU A 77 19.06 -10.71 0.41
C GLU A 77 17.56 -10.48 0.63
N VAL A 78 17.02 -10.99 1.74
CA VAL A 78 15.62 -10.79 2.09
C VAL A 78 15.49 -9.30 2.39
N ASN A 79 14.75 -8.57 1.56
CA ASN A 79 14.59 -7.13 1.69
C ASN A 79 14.00 -6.82 3.09
N GLU A 80 14.43 -5.73 3.71
CA GLU A 80 13.89 -5.28 4.99
C GLU A 80 12.35 -5.12 4.94
N ASP A 81 11.82 -4.65 3.80
CA ASP A 81 10.39 -4.57 3.51
C ASP A 81 9.71 -5.94 3.51
N ASP A 82 10.33 -6.96 2.92
CA ASP A 82 9.79 -8.32 2.89
C ASP A 82 9.71 -8.89 4.32
N GLN A 83 10.75 -8.69 5.15
CA GLN A 83 10.75 -9.14 6.54
C GLN A 83 9.71 -8.42 7.41
N VAL A 84 9.53 -7.11 7.19
CA VAL A 84 8.48 -6.33 7.86
C VAL A 84 7.10 -6.82 7.45
N PHE A 85 6.90 -7.11 6.15
CA PHE A 85 5.63 -7.63 5.66
C PHE A 85 5.33 -9.02 6.20
N GLU A 86 6.32 -9.92 6.30
CA GLU A 86 6.15 -11.24 6.90
C GLU A 86 5.63 -11.13 8.34
N ARG A 87 6.25 -10.26 9.15
CA ARG A 87 5.82 -10.00 10.54
C ARG A 87 4.43 -9.38 10.63
N PHE A 88 4.11 -8.45 9.74
CA PHE A 88 2.75 -7.92 9.63
C PHE A 88 1.74 -9.02 9.26
N SER A 89 2.08 -9.89 8.30
CA SER A 89 1.25 -11.01 7.90
C SER A 89 1.02 -11.98 9.07
N ASP A 90 2.06 -12.28 9.85
CA ASP A 90 1.95 -13.16 11.02
C ASP A 90 1.08 -12.54 12.11
N PHE A 91 1.24 -11.25 12.39
CA PHE A 91 0.31 -10.51 13.25
C PHE A 91 -1.14 -10.61 12.78
N MET A 92 -1.40 -10.46 11.48
CA MET A 92 -2.75 -10.58 10.93
C MET A 92 -3.33 -12.01 11.06
N LYS A 93 -2.49 -13.04 10.98
CA LYS A 93 -2.87 -14.45 11.13
C LYS A 93 -3.12 -14.87 12.59
N GLU A 94 -2.47 -14.23 13.55
CA GLU A 94 -2.66 -14.49 14.98
C GLU A 94 -3.95 -13.87 15.54
N GLY A 95 -4.43 -12.80 14.92
CA GLY A 95 -5.63 -12.10 15.37
C GLY A 95 -6.97 -12.75 14.97
N GLY A 96 -8.06 -12.19 15.50
CA GLY A 96 -9.42 -12.69 15.26
C GLY A 96 -9.92 -12.57 13.81
N CYS A 97 -9.26 -11.75 12.99
CA CYS A 97 -9.62 -11.47 11.60
C CYS A 97 -8.79 -12.26 10.57
N LYS A 98 -8.10 -13.31 11.00
CA LYS A 98 -7.24 -14.15 10.15
C LYS A 98 -7.97 -14.68 8.90
N ASP A 99 -9.24 -15.05 9.00
CA ASP A 99 -9.97 -15.67 7.89
C ASP A 99 -10.30 -14.63 6.79
N SER A 100 -10.66 -13.42 7.21
CA SER A 100 -10.85 -12.28 6.30
C SER A 100 -9.54 -11.87 5.64
N PHE A 101 -8.44 -11.85 6.41
CA PHE A 101 -7.11 -11.54 5.89
C PHE A 101 -6.64 -12.61 4.89
N LYS A 102 -6.81 -13.89 5.24
CA LYS A 102 -6.47 -15.01 4.36
C LYS A 102 -7.25 -14.95 3.05
N SER A 103 -8.55 -14.62 3.11
CA SER A 103 -9.38 -14.50 1.89
C SER A 103 -8.84 -13.42 0.94
N LEU A 104 -8.39 -12.30 1.50
CA LEU A 104 -7.78 -11.22 0.73
C LEU A 104 -6.43 -11.65 0.12
N VAL A 105 -5.56 -12.30 0.89
CA VAL A 105 -4.26 -12.81 0.41
C VAL A 105 -4.44 -13.87 -0.67
N ASP A 106 -5.30 -14.86 -0.44
CA ASP A 106 -5.57 -15.96 -1.38
C ASP A 106 -6.10 -15.39 -2.72
N CYS A 107 -6.91 -14.34 -2.69
CA CYS A 107 -7.36 -13.63 -3.89
C CYS A 107 -6.21 -12.97 -4.65
N LEU A 108 -5.25 -12.36 -3.95
CA LEU A 108 -4.12 -11.66 -4.56
C LEU A 108 -3.06 -12.59 -5.11
N GLU A 109 -2.85 -13.73 -4.46
CA GLU A 109 -2.00 -14.79 -4.99
C GLU A 109 -2.59 -15.37 -6.28
N SER A 110 -3.92 -15.50 -6.35
CA SER A 110 -4.63 -15.99 -7.54
C SER A 110 -4.72 -14.95 -8.65
N THR A 111 -4.88 -13.68 -8.29
CA THR A 111 -4.95 -12.55 -9.21
C THR A 111 -4.21 -11.36 -8.59
N PRO A 112 -2.98 -11.03 -9.03
CA PRO A 112 -2.18 -9.95 -8.44
C PRO A 112 -2.72 -8.57 -8.87
N SER A 113 -3.95 -8.27 -8.47
CA SER A 113 -4.69 -7.07 -8.77
C SER A 113 -5.66 -6.79 -7.64
N MET A 114 -5.31 -5.83 -6.80
CA MET A 114 -6.18 -5.31 -5.74
C MET A 114 -7.54 -4.84 -6.25
N ALA A 115 -7.62 -4.33 -7.49
CA ALA A 115 -8.89 -3.95 -8.10
C ALA A 115 -9.88 -5.13 -8.23
N ARG A 116 -9.36 -6.36 -8.33
CA ARG A 116 -10.18 -7.59 -8.37
C ARG A 116 -10.48 -8.15 -6.98
N CYS A 117 -9.66 -7.84 -5.98
CA CYS A 117 -9.80 -8.34 -4.61
C CYS A 117 -10.41 -7.31 -3.63
N LYS A 118 -10.82 -6.15 -4.13
CA LYS A 118 -11.33 -5.03 -3.32
C LYS A 118 -12.52 -5.38 -2.43
N GLU A 119 -13.30 -6.40 -2.79
CA GLU A 119 -14.45 -6.84 -1.98
C GLU A 119 -14.05 -7.47 -0.64
N HIS A 120 -12.81 -7.95 -0.51
CA HIS A 120 -12.29 -8.50 0.73
C HIS A 120 -11.80 -7.44 1.72
N LEU A 121 -11.47 -6.22 1.24
CA LEU A 121 -11.01 -5.11 2.07
C LEU A 121 -12.05 -4.64 3.10
N PRO A 122 -13.32 -4.35 2.75
CA PRO A 122 -14.29 -3.87 3.74
C PRO A 122 -14.64 -4.97 4.74
N VAL A 123 -14.61 -6.24 4.33
CA VAL A 123 -14.83 -7.39 5.22
C VAL A 123 -13.71 -7.46 6.26
N LEU A 124 -12.46 -7.31 5.83
CA LEU A 124 -11.31 -7.28 6.72
C LEU A 124 -11.33 -6.08 7.66
N LYS A 125 -11.58 -4.87 7.13
CA LYS A 125 -11.67 -3.63 7.91
C LYS A 125 -12.75 -3.73 8.99
N ASN A 126 -13.96 -4.15 8.61
CA ASN A 126 -15.07 -4.31 9.57
C ASN A 126 -14.74 -5.29 10.69
N CYS A 127 -14.02 -6.38 10.38
CA CYS A 127 -13.55 -7.30 11.40
C CYS A 127 -12.53 -6.62 12.32
N MET A 128 -11.55 -5.90 11.76
CA MET A 128 -10.53 -5.20 12.56
C MET A 128 -11.14 -4.14 13.47
N ASP A 129 -12.14 -3.39 12.98
CA ASP A 129 -12.88 -2.40 13.76
C ASP A 129 -13.67 -3.05 14.91
N ALA A 130 -14.27 -4.22 14.69
CA ALA A 130 -14.93 -5.00 15.75
C ALA A 130 -13.94 -5.54 16.80
N HIS A 131 -12.68 -5.72 16.41
CA HIS A 131 -11.58 -6.21 17.24
C HIS A 131 -10.52 -5.14 17.50
N ILE A 132 -10.95 -3.88 17.64
CA ILE A 132 -10.07 -2.70 17.69
C ILE A 132 -8.94 -2.82 18.70
N ASN A 133 -9.17 -3.40 19.88
CA ASN A 133 -8.13 -3.52 20.92
C ASN A 133 -6.88 -4.28 20.45
N TYR A 134 -7.05 -5.26 19.54
CA TYR A 134 -5.94 -5.99 18.95
C TYR A 134 -5.36 -5.24 17.75
N TYR A 135 -6.21 -4.70 16.88
CA TYR A 135 -5.81 -4.11 15.60
C TYR A 135 -5.54 -2.59 15.63
N GLU A 136 -5.66 -1.94 16.78
CA GLU A 136 -5.49 -0.49 16.95
C GLU A 136 -4.21 0.05 16.28
N PRO A 137 -3.02 -0.58 16.42
CA PRO A 137 -1.81 -0.04 15.81
C PRO A 137 -1.88 -0.01 14.28
N ILE A 138 -2.49 -1.02 13.67
CA ILE A 138 -2.67 -1.09 12.21
C ILE A 138 -3.77 -0.11 11.78
N LEU A 139 -4.87 -0.02 12.51
CA LEU A 139 -5.96 0.91 12.19
C LEU A 139 -5.51 2.37 12.28
N ALA A 140 -4.67 2.71 13.27
CA ALA A 140 -4.05 4.03 13.38
C ALA A 140 -3.15 4.34 12.16
N LEU A 141 -2.37 3.35 11.70
CA LEU A 141 -1.55 3.49 10.51
C LEU A 141 -2.39 3.68 9.23
N VAL A 142 -3.44 2.87 9.05
CA VAL A 142 -4.40 3.04 7.93
C VAL A 142 -4.95 4.46 7.92
N LYS A 143 -5.37 4.96 9.08
CA LYS A 143 -5.89 6.33 9.20
C LYS A 143 -4.85 7.39 8.86
N ALA A 144 -3.60 7.23 9.29
CA ALA A 144 -2.52 8.16 8.96
C ALA A 144 -2.26 8.21 7.44
N THR A 145 -2.33 7.06 6.76
CA THR A 145 -2.23 6.97 5.30
C THR A 145 -3.41 7.65 4.61
N GLU A 146 -4.64 7.46 5.11
CA GLU A 146 -5.84 8.15 4.60
C GLU A 146 -5.75 9.68 4.76
N GLU A 147 -5.33 10.15 5.94
CA GLU A 147 -5.12 11.59 6.21
C GLU A 147 -4.05 12.18 5.26
N LYS A 148 -3.02 11.41 4.92
CA LYS A 148 -2.00 11.82 3.95
C LYS A 148 -2.58 11.95 2.53
N ALA A 149 -3.40 11.00 2.10
CA ALA A 149 -4.07 11.05 0.80
C ALA A 149 -4.98 12.28 0.70
N LEU A 150 -5.78 12.54 1.74
CA LEU A 150 -6.66 13.70 1.83
C LEU A 150 -5.89 15.02 1.78
N ALA A 151 -4.79 15.13 2.53
CA ALA A 151 -3.94 16.33 2.52
C ALA A 151 -3.33 16.59 1.14
N TYR A 152 -2.87 15.55 0.44
CA TYR A 152 -2.37 15.68 -0.93
C TYR A 152 -3.45 16.19 -1.87
N ALA A 153 -4.66 15.61 -1.83
CA ALA A 153 -5.78 16.03 -2.66
C ALA A 153 -6.19 17.50 -2.42
N ILE A 154 -6.21 17.96 -1.17
CA ILE A 154 -6.50 19.35 -0.81
C ILE A 154 -5.44 20.29 -1.39
N GLU A 155 -4.15 19.98 -1.19
CA GLU A 155 -3.07 20.81 -1.73
C GLU A 155 -3.08 20.88 -3.25
N GLU A 156 -3.44 19.78 -3.90
CA GLU A 156 -3.48 19.73 -5.35
C GLU A 156 -4.65 20.54 -5.93
N ASN A 157 -5.83 20.45 -5.32
CA ASN A 157 -6.96 21.32 -5.67
C ASN A 157 -6.58 22.81 -5.49
N ARG A 158 -5.85 23.15 -4.41
CA ARG A 158 -5.38 24.52 -4.16
C ARG A 158 -4.40 25.00 -5.24
N LYS A 159 -3.53 24.12 -5.76
CA LYS A 159 -2.62 24.48 -6.87
C LYS A 159 -3.39 24.69 -8.17
N ASP A 160 -4.37 23.84 -8.45
CA ASP A 160 -5.20 23.95 -9.65
C ASP A 160 -6.03 25.25 -9.63
N ASP A 161 -6.61 25.62 -8.48
CA ASP A 161 -7.31 26.89 -8.29
C ASP A 161 -6.38 28.10 -8.53
N LEU A 162 -5.16 28.06 -7.98
CA LEU A 162 -4.16 29.12 -8.18
C LEU A 162 -3.72 29.21 -9.65
N ALA A 163 -3.54 28.08 -10.33
CA ALA A 163 -3.20 28.03 -11.75
C ALA A 163 -4.32 28.63 -12.61
N ALA A 164 -5.59 28.31 -12.31
CA ALA A 164 -6.74 28.88 -13.00
C ALA A 164 -6.84 30.41 -12.83
N MET A 165 -6.60 30.91 -11.61
CA MET A 165 -6.56 32.36 -11.35
C MET A 165 -5.45 33.06 -12.16
N ASN A 166 -4.25 32.48 -12.20
CA ASN A 166 -3.12 33.04 -12.95
C ASN A 166 -3.37 33.04 -14.48
N GLN A 167 -4.01 32.00 -15.00
CA GLN A 167 -4.36 31.91 -16.43
C GLN A 167 -5.45 32.93 -16.82
N ALA A 168 -6.44 33.15 -15.96
CA ALA A 168 -7.48 34.16 -16.18
C ALA A 168 -6.92 35.59 -16.25
N GLN A 169 -5.83 35.87 -15.53
CA GLN A 169 -5.14 37.16 -15.56
C GLN A 169 -4.24 37.36 -16.79
N ALA A 170 -3.77 36.28 -17.43
CA ALA A 170 -2.87 36.33 -18.58
C ALA A 170 -3.59 36.44 -19.95
N GLY A 171 -4.90 36.17 -20.02
CA GLY A 171 -5.68 36.21 -21.27
C GLY A 171 -6.44 37.52 -21.54
N GLY A 172 -6.15 38.57 -20.78
CA GLY A 172 -6.89 39.85 -20.78
C GLY A 172 -6.08 41.06 -21.27
N GLU A 173 -5.16 40.89 -22.23
CA GLU A 173 -4.45 41.97 -22.94
C GLU A 173 -4.68 41.92 -24.45
#